data_AF-A0A7X2D5R3-F1
#
_entry.id   AF-A0A7X2D5R3-F1
#
_cell.length_a   1.000
_cell.length_b   1.000
_cell.length_c   1.000
_cell.angle_alpha   90.00
_cell.angle_beta   90.00
_cell.angle_gamma   90.00
#
_symmetry.space_group_name_H-M   'P 1'
#
loop_
_entity.id
_entity.type
_entity.pdbx_description
1 polymer ?
#
loop_
_entity_poly.entity_id
_entity_poly.type
_entity_poly.pdbx_seq_one_letter_code
_entity_poly.pdbx_strand_id
1 'polypeptide(L)'
;ENKTLETLLTLPVKRRSIVAGKMVGAAIVALIMAGVYMVGFSYYMSSFTSEVSGAAMTAIKELGLVMTPASYLLLGASLFLAILTALSLAMILGLFAQDARSAQTMNMPIVLLVMFPFFVLMFKDLENLPLVLKVILYLIPFSHPTIAAKGLIFHDYLPVIGGMAYMALFAAVAMYICVRIFNTDKILTARFSFRKVRKRV
;
A
#
# COMPACT_ATOMS: atom_id res chain seq x y z
N GLU A 1 7.20 -14.24 -18.49
CA GLU A 1 5.79 -14.12 -18.90
C GLU A 1 5.53 -15.18 -19.97
N ASN A 2 4.67 -16.17 -19.72
CA ASN A 2 4.46 -17.32 -20.62
C ASN A 2 3.35 -17.05 -21.66
N LYS A 3 3.39 -15.93 -22.39
CA LYS A 3 2.49 -15.63 -23.52
C LYS A 3 0.97 -15.85 -23.29
N THR A 4 0.52 -15.85 -22.04
CA THR A 4 -0.87 -16.17 -21.67
C THR A 4 -1.87 -15.13 -22.16
N LEU A 5 -1.44 -13.88 -22.36
CA LEU A 5 -2.25 -12.83 -22.97
C LEU A 5 -2.52 -13.10 -24.46
N GLU A 6 -1.59 -13.70 -25.20
CA GLU A 6 -1.77 -14.02 -26.62
C GLU A 6 -2.84 -15.11 -26.80
N THR A 7 -2.84 -16.13 -25.94
CA THR A 7 -3.85 -17.20 -25.94
C THR A 7 -5.22 -16.73 -25.45
N LEU A 8 -5.29 -15.75 -24.55
CA LEU A 8 -6.57 -15.17 -24.10
C LEU A 8 -7.18 -14.20 -25.13
N LEU A 9 -6.36 -13.62 -26.01
CA LEU A 9 -6.82 -12.73 -27.09
C LEU A 9 -7.39 -13.47 -28.30
N THR A 10 -7.20 -14.79 -28.40
CA THR A 10 -7.86 -15.64 -29.41
C THR A 10 -9.23 -16.15 -28.94
N LEU A 11 -9.56 -15.96 -27.65
CA LEU A 11 -10.89 -16.25 -27.09
C LEU A 11 -11.76 -14.98 -27.13
N PRO A 12 -13.09 -15.09 -27.31
CA PRO A 12 -14.00 -13.93 -27.39
C PRO A 12 -14.25 -13.30 -26.01
N VAL A 13 -13.20 -12.94 -25.28
CA VAL A 13 -13.25 -12.32 -23.96
C VAL A 13 -12.83 -10.86 -24.06
N LYS A 14 -13.69 -9.96 -23.55
CA LYS A 14 -13.39 -8.52 -23.53
C LYS A 14 -12.18 -8.27 -22.61
N ARG A 15 -11.15 -7.57 -23.10
CA ARG A 15 -9.92 -7.21 -22.35
C ARG A 15 -10.21 -6.58 -20.97
N ARG A 16 -11.30 -5.81 -20.87
CA ARG A 16 -11.80 -5.21 -19.61
C ARG A 16 -12.05 -6.24 -18.51
N SER A 17 -12.70 -7.36 -18.85
CA SER A 17 -13.06 -8.40 -17.89
C SER A 17 -11.81 -9.12 -17.36
N ILE A 18 -10.78 -9.27 -18.18
CA ILE A 18 -9.50 -9.87 -17.78
C ILE A 18 -8.80 -8.99 -16.73
N VAL A 19 -8.75 -7.68 -16.97
CA VAL A 19 -8.11 -6.73 -16.05
C VAL A 19 -8.91 -6.62 -14.75
N ALA A 20 -10.23 -6.46 -14.84
CA ALA A 20 -11.10 -6.42 -13.66
C ALA A 20 -10.96 -7.71 -12.82
N GLY A 21 -10.91 -8.88 -13.45
CA GLY A 21 -10.68 -10.16 -12.75
C GLY A 21 -9.33 -10.20 -12.03
N LYS A 22 -8.24 -9.74 -12.65
CA LYS A 22 -6.93 -9.63 -12.00
C LYS A 22 -6.96 -8.70 -10.80
N MET A 23 -7.66 -7.58 -10.90
CA MET A 23 -7.74 -6.58 -9.82
C MET A 23 -8.55 -7.09 -8.63
N VAL A 24 -9.66 -7.79 -8.88
CA VAL A 24 -10.45 -8.44 -7.82
C VAL A 24 -9.64 -9.54 -7.15
N GLY A 25 -8.94 -10.38 -7.91
CA GLY A 25 -8.05 -11.40 -7.35
C GLY A 25 -6.94 -10.79 -6.48
N ALA A 26 -6.29 -9.73 -6.98
CA ALA A 26 -5.30 -8.95 -6.24
C ALA A 26 -5.87 -8.34 -4.95
N ALA A 27 -7.10 -7.82 -4.98
CA ALA A 27 -7.76 -7.27 -3.79
C ALA A 27 -8.07 -8.34 -2.74
N ILE A 28 -8.52 -9.53 -3.16
CA ILE A 28 -8.74 -10.66 -2.24
C ILE A 28 -7.42 -11.06 -1.56
N VAL A 29 -6.34 -11.16 -2.33
CA VAL A 29 -5.00 -11.44 -1.77
C VAL A 29 -4.58 -10.35 -0.79
N ALA A 30 -4.79 -9.06 -1.13
CA ALA A 30 -4.49 -7.94 -0.23
C ALA A 30 -5.25 -8.03 1.10
N LEU A 31 -6.53 -8.44 1.06
CA LEU A 31 -7.37 -8.62 2.24
C LEU A 31 -6.85 -9.76 3.13
N ILE A 32 -6.49 -10.90 2.53
CA ILE A 32 -5.88 -12.02 3.25
C ILE A 32 -4.55 -11.59 3.88
N MET A 33 -3.69 -10.89 3.14
CA MET A 33 -2.41 -10.41 3.64
C MET A 33 -2.58 -9.44 4.82
N ALA A 34 -3.55 -8.53 4.75
CA ALA A 34 -3.88 -7.64 5.86
C ALA A 34 -4.36 -8.43 7.09
N GLY A 35 -5.22 -9.44 6.91
CA GLY A 35 -5.66 -10.32 7.98
C GLY A 35 -4.51 -11.08 8.65
N VAL A 36 -3.62 -11.67 7.85
CA VAL A 36 -2.42 -12.36 8.36
C VAL A 36 -1.51 -11.39 9.12
N TYR A 37 -1.31 -10.18 8.59
CA TYR A 37 -0.53 -9.16 9.30
C TYR A 37 -1.17 -8.79 10.63
N MET A 38 -2.49 -8.62 10.70
CA MET A 38 -3.18 -8.28 11.95
C MET A 38 -3.05 -9.38 13.01
N VAL A 39 -3.09 -10.65 12.61
CA VAL A 39 -2.80 -11.78 13.49
C VAL A 39 -1.36 -11.66 14.02
N GLY A 40 -0.38 -11.45 13.15
CA GLY A 40 1.02 -11.24 13.55
C GLY A 40 1.19 -10.04 14.49
N PHE A 41 0.51 -8.93 14.20
CA PHE A 41 0.54 -7.71 15.00
C PHE A 41 -0.07 -7.92 16.39
N SER A 42 -1.17 -8.69 16.50
CA SER A 42 -1.75 -9.04 17.80
C SER A 42 -0.80 -9.88 18.65
N TYR A 43 -0.09 -10.85 18.05
CA TYR A 43 0.92 -11.64 18.75
C TYR A 43 2.09 -10.76 19.19
N TYR A 44 2.61 -9.92 18.30
CA TYR A 44 3.67 -8.96 18.61
C TYR A 44 3.28 -8.09 19.81
N MET A 45 2.07 -7.51 19.79
CA MET A 45 1.61 -6.64 20.88
C MET A 45 1.36 -7.40 22.19
N SER A 46 0.90 -8.65 22.10
CA SER A 46 0.72 -9.50 23.28
C SER A 46 2.04 -9.76 24.01
N SER A 47 3.15 -9.93 23.28
CA SER A 47 4.48 -10.14 23.86
C SER A 47 4.94 -8.94 24.69
N PHE A 48 4.68 -7.69 24.25
CA PHE A 48 4.99 -6.50 25.06
C PHE A 48 4.14 -6.46 26.33
N THR A 49 2.85 -6.79 26.22
CA THR A 49 1.97 -6.76 27.40
C THR A 49 2.28 -7.86 28.41
N SER A 50 2.87 -8.98 28.00
CA SER A 50 3.28 -10.04 28.92
C SER A 50 4.55 -9.74 29.70
N GLU A 51 5.43 -8.88 29.17
CA GLU A 51 6.68 -8.48 29.83
C GLU A 51 6.49 -7.31 30.82
N VAL A 52 5.45 -6.49 30.63
CA VAL A 52 5.14 -5.36 31.50
C VAL A 52 4.41 -5.84 32.76
N SER A 53 5.04 -5.66 33.93
CA SER A 53 4.50 -6.11 35.21
C SER A 53 3.30 -5.29 35.70
N GLY A 54 2.49 -5.93 36.56
CA GLY A 54 1.11 -5.55 36.91
C GLY A 54 0.82 -4.06 37.10
N ALA A 55 1.60 -3.33 37.90
CA ALA A 55 1.31 -1.92 38.21
C ALA A 55 1.42 -0.98 36.99
N ALA A 56 2.40 -1.22 36.10
CA ALA A 56 2.54 -0.43 34.88
C ALA A 56 1.44 -0.77 33.86
N MET A 57 1.03 -2.05 33.78
CA MET A 57 -0.06 -2.46 32.91
C MET A 57 -1.41 -1.89 33.36
N THR A 58 -1.66 -1.78 34.67
CA THR A 58 -2.88 -1.14 35.19
C THR A 58 -2.94 0.33 34.81
N ALA A 59 -1.84 1.08 34.98
CA ALA A 59 -1.75 2.48 34.59
C ALA A 59 -1.97 2.68 33.07
N ILE A 60 -1.38 1.83 32.22
CA ILE A 60 -1.56 1.87 30.76
C ILE A 60 -3.04 1.62 30.37
N LYS A 61 -3.70 0.68 31.05
CA LYS A 61 -5.13 0.40 30.85
C LYS A 61 -6.00 1.56 31.31
N GLU A 62 -5.69 2.19 32.45
CA GLU A 62 -6.42 3.35 32.96
C GLU A 62 -6.27 4.59 32.06
N LEU A 63 -5.09 4.77 31.46
CA LEU A 63 -4.83 5.81 30.44
C LEU A 63 -5.48 5.50 29.08
N GLY A 64 -6.09 4.33 28.92
CA GLY A 64 -6.72 3.92 27.67
C GLY A 64 -5.74 3.64 26.53
N LEU A 65 -4.43 3.56 26.77
CA LEU A 65 -3.38 3.40 25.75
C LEU A 65 -3.31 1.96 25.19
N VAL A 66 -4.43 1.26 25.17
CA VAL A 66 -4.55 -0.13 24.70
C VAL A 66 -5.40 -0.15 23.43
N MET A 67 -4.93 -0.91 22.44
CA MET A 67 -5.72 -1.18 21.24
C MET A 67 -7.03 -1.88 21.57
N THR A 68 -8.14 -1.22 21.29
CA THR A 68 -9.47 -1.85 21.31
C THR A 68 -9.65 -2.74 20.08
N PRO A 69 -10.57 -3.72 20.10
CA PRO A 69 -10.90 -4.52 18.91
C PRO A 69 -11.32 -3.68 17.69
N ALA A 70 -12.00 -2.55 17.92
CA ALA A 70 -12.36 -1.60 16.87
C ALA A 70 -11.10 -0.93 16.26
N SER A 71 -10.12 -0.58 17.09
CA SER A 71 -8.85 -0.04 16.62
C SER A 71 -8.06 -1.07 15.79
N TYR A 72 -8.07 -2.35 16.18
CA TYR A 72 -7.49 -3.42 15.35
C TYR A 72 -8.16 -3.51 13.97
N LEU A 73 -9.48 -3.40 13.89
CA LEU A 73 -10.21 -3.39 12.61
C LEU A 73 -9.86 -2.18 11.75
N LEU A 74 -9.78 -0.98 12.34
CA LEU A 74 -9.38 0.23 11.64
C LEU A 74 -7.95 0.13 11.10
N LEU A 75 -7.02 -0.40 11.90
CA LEU A 75 -5.65 -0.63 11.46
C LEU A 75 -5.59 -1.66 10.32
N GLY A 76 -6.33 -2.75 10.43
CA GLY A 76 -6.42 -3.77 9.38
C GLY A 76 -6.98 -3.22 8.07
N ALA A 77 -8.04 -2.40 8.14
CA ALA A 77 -8.62 -1.74 6.98
C ALA A 77 -7.63 -0.73 6.35
N SER A 78 -6.93 0.04 7.17
CA SER A 78 -5.88 0.97 6.73
C SER A 78 -4.74 0.24 6.01
N LEU A 79 -4.28 -0.90 6.54
CA LEU A 79 -3.27 -1.74 5.91
C LEU A 79 -3.75 -2.38 4.62
N PHE A 80 -4.98 -2.89 4.60
CA PHE A 80 -5.60 -3.41 3.39
C PHE A 80 -5.58 -2.35 2.28
N LEU A 81 -6.00 -1.13 2.57
CA LEU A 81 -6.00 -0.03 1.62
C LEU A 81 -4.58 0.31 1.13
N ALA A 82 -3.58 0.30 2.01
CA ALA A 82 -2.20 0.54 1.62
C ALA A 82 -1.60 -0.58 0.75
N ILE A 83 -1.94 -1.84 1.02
CA ILE A 83 -1.55 -2.96 0.16
C ILE A 83 -2.26 -2.80 -1.19
N LEU A 84 -3.53 -2.44 -1.19
CA LEU A 84 -4.33 -2.22 -2.40
C LEU A 84 -3.76 -1.08 -3.27
N THR A 85 -3.34 0.04 -2.67
CA THR A 85 -2.67 1.14 -3.38
C THR A 85 -1.34 0.66 -3.97
N ALA A 86 -0.53 -0.08 -3.22
CA ALA A 86 0.73 -0.66 -3.72
C ALA A 86 0.49 -1.56 -4.94
N LEU A 87 -0.49 -2.48 -4.87
CA LEU A 87 -0.81 -3.36 -6.00
C LEU A 87 -1.31 -2.59 -7.22
N SER A 88 -2.13 -1.55 -7.01
CA SER A 88 -2.63 -0.72 -8.12
C SER A 88 -1.49 0.01 -8.85
N LEU A 89 -0.52 0.56 -8.12
CA LEU A 89 0.66 1.19 -8.69
C LEU A 89 1.60 0.17 -9.34
N ALA A 90 1.79 -0.99 -8.69
CA ALA A 90 2.62 -2.07 -9.24
C ALA A 90 2.05 -2.60 -10.56
N MET A 91 0.73 -2.69 -10.69
CA MET A 91 0.09 -3.05 -11.96
C MET A 91 0.35 -2.00 -13.06
N ILE A 92 0.29 -0.71 -12.74
CA ILE A 92 0.60 0.36 -13.71
C ILE A 92 2.06 0.27 -14.16
N LEU A 93 3.00 0.12 -13.22
CA LEU A 93 4.42 0.04 -13.54
C LEU A 93 4.78 -1.27 -14.27
N GLY A 94 4.12 -2.38 -13.89
CA GLY A 94 4.31 -3.70 -14.50
C GLY A 94 3.92 -3.76 -15.97
N LEU A 95 3.04 -2.86 -16.44
CA LEU A 95 2.69 -2.75 -17.87
C LEU A 95 3.88 -2.37 -18.75
N PHE A 96 4.88 -1.67 -18.20
CA PHE A 96 6.06 -1.22 -18.93
C PHE A 96 7.24 -2.19 -18.79
N ALA A 97 7.08 -3.25 -18.00
CA ALA A 97 8.12 -4.26 -17.80
C ALA A 97 8.15 -5.24 -18.97
N GLN A 98 9.36 -5.59 -19.42
CA GLN A 98 9.55 -6.52 -20.54
C GLN A 98 9.65 -7.98 -20.08
N ASP A 99 10.11 -8.20 -18.85
CA ASP A 99 10.36 -9.51 -18.25
C ASP A 99 10.07 -9.48 -16.74
N ALA A 100 9.93 -10.66 -16.10
CA ALA A 100 9.67 -10.76 -14.67
C ALA A 100 10.72 -10.04 -13.80
N ARG A 101 12.00 -10.10 -14.21
CA ARG A 101 13.10 -9.38 -13.53
C ARG A 101 12.94 -7.87 -13.66
N SER A 102 12.58 -7.39 -14.86
CA SER A 102 12.31 -5.97 -15.10
C SER A 102 11.10 -5.48 -14.31
N ALA A 103 10.06 -6.30 -14.16
CA ALA A 103 8.88 -5.97 -13.36
C ALA A 103 9.24 -5.81 -11.88
N GLN A 104 10.09 -6.70 -11.36
CA GLN A 104 10.60 -6.59 -9.99
C GLN A 104 11.41 -5.30 -9.79
N THR A 105 12.30 -4.96 -10.72
CA THR A 105 13.04 -3.68 -10.65
C THR A 105 12.12 -2.47 -10.73
N MET A 106 11.06 -2.53 -11.54
CA MET A 106 10.07 -1.45 -11.65
C MET A 106 9.25 -1.25 -10.37
N ASN A 107 9.25 -2.22 -9.45
CA ASN A 107 8.60 -2.09 -8.15
C ASN A 107 9.45 -1.34 -7.11
N MET A 108 10.76 -1.17 -7.36
CA MET A 108 11.67 -0.49 -6.43
C MET A 108 11.24 0.94 -6.05
N PRO A 109 10.74 1.79 -6.96
CA PRO A 109 10.23 3.11 -6.59
C PRO A 109 9.09 3.04 -5.57
N ILE A 110 8.21 2.03 -5.68
CA ILE A 110 7.11 1.82 -4.72
C ILE A 110 7.68 1.44 -3.36
N VAL A 111 8.67 0.54 -3.33
CA VAL A 111 9.36 0.17 -2.09
C VAL A 111 9.98 1.39 -1.43
N LEU A 112 10.63 2.27 -2.20
CA LEU A 112 11.21 3.52 -1.68
C LEU A 112 10.13 4.46 -1.12
N LEU A 113 9.00 4.59 -1.80
CA LEU A 113 7.81 5.33 -1.35
C LEU A 113 7.20 4.78 -0.05
N VAL A 114 7.34 3.49 0.22
CA VAL A 114 6.93 2.86 1.48
C VAL A 114 7.98 3.07 2.57
N MET A 115 9.26 2.87 2.25
CA MET A 115 10.35 2.95 3.22
C MET A 115 10.60 4.37 3.72
N PHE A 116 10.50 5.37 2.86
CA PHE A 116 10.72 6.77 3.25
C PHE A 116 9.83 7.22 4.42
N PRO A 117 8.47 7.16 4.33
CA PRO A 117 7.62 7.54 5.44
C PRO A 117 7.78 6.61 6.64
N PHE A 118 8.03 5.31 6.42
CA PHE A 118 8.28 4.36 7.50
C PHE A 118 9.46 4.80 8.38
N PHE A 119 10.62 5.09 7.79
CA PHE A 119 11.78 5.53 8.56
C PHE A 119 11.56 6.88 9.23
N VAL A 120 10.98 7.85 8.53
CA VAL A 120 10.74 9.18 9.13
C VAL A 120 9.81 9.07 10.35
N LEU A 121 8.71 8.32 10.22
CA LEU A 121 7.72 8.14 11.29
C LEU A 121 8.19 7.21 12.40
N MET A 122 9.19 6.36 12.14
CA MET A 122 9.81 5.53 13.17
C MET A 122 10.61 6.39 14.16
N PHE A 123 11.30 7.42 13.68
CA PHE A 123 12.18 8.26 14.52
C PHE A 123 11.53 9.55 15.02
N LYS A 124 10.50 10.06 14.35
CA LYS A 124 9.82 11.30 14.72
C LYS A 124 8.31 11.16 14.71
N ASP A 125 7.68 11.83 15.66
CA ASP A 125 6.23 12.01 15.66
C ASP A 125 5.82 13.13 14.70
N LEU A 126 4.67 12.92 14.07
CA LEU A 126 4.17 13.77 12.99
C LEU A 126 4.02 15.23 13.44
N GLU A 127 3.65 15.47 14.70
CA GLU A 127 3.46 16.79 15.28
C GLU A 127 4.75 17.61 15.32
N ASN A 128 5.87 16.95 15.61
CA ASN A 128 7.20 17.55 15.80
C ASN A 128 7.99 17.73 14.49
N LEU A 129 7.37 17.43 13.34
CA LEU A 129 7.98 17.58 12.02
C LEU A 129 7.76 18.99 11.46
N PRO A 130 8.76 19.55 10.73
CA PRO A 130 8.59 20.79 9.98
C PRO A 130 7.39 20.68 9.03
N LEU A 131 6.67 21.78 8.82
CA LEU A 131 5.44 21.82 8.03
C LEU A 131 5.61 21.21 6.63
N VAL A 132 6.73 21.47 5.98
CA VAL A 132 7.05 20.92 4.65
C VAL A 132 7.10 19.40 4.66
N LEU A 133 7.78 18.79 5.64
CA LEU A 133 7.89 17.33 5.73
C LEU A 133 6.55 16.69 6.11
N LYS A 134 5.76 17.35 6.97
CA LYS A 134 4.41 16.92 7.33
C LYS A 134 3.51 16.84 6.09
N VAL A 135 3.51 17.87 5.24
CA VAL A 135 2.75 17.88 3.98
C VAL A 135 3.21 16.77 3.02
N ILE A 136 4.52 16.57 2.87
CA ILE A 136 5.07 15.49 2.03
C ILE A 136 4.61 14.11 2.52
N LEU A 137 4.67 13.87 3.84
CA LEU A 137 4.24 12.60 4.42
C LEU A 137 2.75 12.37 4.14
N TYR A 138 1.88 13.35 4.42
CA TYR A 138 0.44 13.21 4.18
C TYR A 138 0.08 12.94 2.70
N LEU A 139 0.88 13.44 1.75
CA LEU A 139 0.72 13.15 0.33
C LEU A 139 1.10 11.71 -0.03
N ILE A 140 2.01 11.07 0.71
CA ILE A 140 2.43 9.70 0.45
C ILE A 140 1.38 8.75 1.03
N PRO A 141 0.66 7.95 0.22
CA PRO A 141 -0.40 7.08 0.73
C PRO A 141 0.13 6.06 1.76
N PHE A 142 1.39 5.66 1.65
CA PHE A 142 2.03 4.68 2.53
C PHE A 142 2.43 5.22 3.91
N SER A 143 2.29 6.52 4.18
CA SER A 143 2.48 7.05 5.54
C SER A 143 1.27 6.80 6.45
N HIS A 144 0.08 6.68 5.87
CA HIS A 144 -1.17 6.64 6.63
C HIS A 144 -1.32 5.40 7.51
N PRO A 145 -0.87 4.18 7.14
CA PRO A 145 -0.92 3.03 8.04
C PRO A 145 -0.04 3.18 9.29
N THR A 146 1.14 3.78 9.16
CA THR A 146 2.03 4.06 10.31
C THR A 146 1.48 5.18 11.18
N ILE A 147 0.89 6.22 10.59
CA ILE A 147 0.15 7.24 11.33
C ILE A 147 -1.04 6.62 12.06
N ALA A 148 -1.78 5.72 11.40
CA ALA A 148 -2.94 5.05 11.99
C ALA A 148 -2.55 4.17 13.18
N ALA A 149 -1.48 3.38 13.06
CA ALA A 149 -0.98 2.55 14.16
C ALA A 149 -0.69 3.38 15.42
N LYS A 150 -0.12 4.58 15.28
CA LYS A 150 0.12 5.51 16.40
C LYS A 150 -1.17 6.18 16.87
N GLY A 151 -1.91 6.82 15.96
CA GLY A 151 -3.10 7.60 16.30
C GLY A 151 -4.17 6.78 17.00
N LEU A 152 -4.35 5.52 16.60
CA LEU A 152 -5.30 4.62 17.26
C LEU A 152 -4.94 4.31 18.72
N ILE A 153 -3.65 4.31 19.09
CA ILE A 153 -3.23 4.08 20.49
C ILE A 153 -3.56 5.31 21.33
N PHE A 154 -3.43 6.50 20.75
CA PHE A 154 -3.72 7.79 21.40
C PHE A 154 -5.17 8.27 21.22
N HIS A 155 -6.07 7.41 20.70
CA HIS A 155 -7.48 7.75 20.38
C HIS A 155 -7.66 8.93 19.43
N ASP A 156 -6.66 9.24 18.61
CA ASP A 156 -6.77 10.26 17.57
C ASP A 156 -7.27 9.63 16.26
N TYR A 157 -8.59 9.59 16.10
CA TYR A 157 -9.26 8.98 14.95
C TYR A 157 -9.32 9.87 13.71
N LEU A 158 -9.13 11.19 13.86
CA LEU A 158 -9.24 12.14 12.76
C LEU A 158 -8.22 11.87 11.64
N PRO A 159 -6.90 11.76 11.91
CA PRO A 159 -5.93 11.43 10.86
C PRO A 159 -6.08 9.99 10.36
N VAL A 160 -6.64 9.07 11.15
CA VAL A 160 -6.89 7.68 10.76
C VAL A 160 -7.94 7.62 9.67
N ILE A 161 -9.13 8.17 9.93
CA ILE A 161 -10.26 8.14 9.00
C ILE A 161 -9.95 8.97 7.75
N GLY A 162 -9.37 10.16 7.93
CA GLY A 162 -8.93 11.01 6.82
C GLY A 162 -7.89 10.30 5.93
N GLY A 163 -6.94 9.61 6.56
CA GLY A 163 -5.93 8.82 5.84
C GLY A 163 -6.51 7.63 5.09
N MET A 164 -7.46 6.92 5.70
CA MET A 164 -8.18 5.83 5.03
C MET A 164 -8.97 6.33 3.83
N ALA A 165 -9.69 7.45 3.96
CA ALA A 165 -10.41 8.06 2.85
C ALA A 165 -9.47 8.48 1.71
N TYR A 166 -8.32 9.08 2.05
CA TYR A 166 -7.29 9.42 1.08
C TYR A 166 -6.74 8.19 0.35
N MET A 167 -6.37 7.14 1.07
CA MET A 167 -5.86 5.90 0.46
C MET A 167 -6.91 5.21 -0.40
N ALA A 168 -8.17 5.17 0.03
CA ALA A 168 -9.25 4.60 -0.75
C ALA A 168 -9.47 5.37 -2.07
N LEU A 169 -9.48 6.71 -2.01
CA LEU A 169 -9.56 7.55 -3.19
C LEU A 169 -8.36 7.33 -4.12
N PHE A 170 -7.15 7.32 -3.56
CA PHE A 170 -5.92 7.12 -4.33
C PHE A 170 -5.90 5.75 -5.03
N ALA A 171 -6.28 4.68 -4.30
CA ALA A 171 -6.42 3.35 -4.86
C ALA A 171 -7.44 3.33 -5.99
N ALA A 172 -8.63 3.91 -5.79
CA ALA A 172 -9.68 3.96 -6.80
C ALA A 172 -9.23 4.70 -8.07
N VAL A 173 -8.54 5.84 -7.92
CA VAL A 173 -7.98 6.61 -9.04
C VAL A 173 -6.90 5.81 -9.78
N ALA A 174 -5.94 5.22 -9.06
CA ALA A 174 -4.88 4.41 -9.65
C ALA A 174 -5.45 3.18 -10.37
N MET A 175 -6.45 2.52 -9.77
CA MET A 175 -7.16 1.42 -10.40
C MET A 175 -7.88 1.85 -11.68
N TYR A 176 -8.59 2.98 -11.65
CA TYR A 176 -9.25 3.54 -12.83
C TYR A 176 -8.25 3.83 -13.96
N ILE A 177 -7.11 4.45 -13.63
CA ILE A 177 -6.01 4.71 -14.57
C ILE A 177 -5.49 3.39 -15.17
N CYS A 178 -5.27 2.38 -14.34
CA CYS A 178 -4.83 1.06 -14.76
C CYS A 178 -5.80 0.47 -15.81
N VAL A 179 -7.10 0.41 -15.48
CA VAL A 179 -8.14 -0.08 -16.40
C VAL A 179 -8.20 0.74 -17.71
N ARG A 180 -8.01 2.07 -17.64
CA ARG A 180 -7.97 2.94 -18.82
C ARG A 180 -6.76 2.68 -19.71
N ILE A 181 -5.57 2.48 -19.14
CA ILE A 181 -4.37 2.17 -19.90
C ILE A 181 -4.53 0.83 -20.61
N PHE A 182 -5.03 -0.19 -19.92
CA PHE A 182 -5.26 -1.51 -20.51
C PHE A 182 -6.33 -1.51 -21.62
N ASN A 183 -7.27 -0.57 -21.58
CA ASN A 183 -8.27 -0.42 -22.62
C ASN A 183 -7.76 0.26 -23.89
N THR A 184 -6.66 1.00 -23.78
CA THR A 184 -6.08 1.69 -24.93
C THR A 184 -5.11 0.74 -25.64
N ASP A 185 -4.97 0.83 -26.96
CA ASP A 185 -3.97 0.05 -27.73
C ASP A 185 -2.51 0.37 -27.35
N LYS A 186 -2.30 1.22 -26.34
CA LYS A 186 -1.01 1.53 -25.72
C LYS A 186 -0.30 0.31 -25.15
N ILE A 187 -0.99 -0.80 -24.83
CA ILE A 187 -0.31 -2.05 -24.42
C ILE A 187 0.68 -2.52 -25.52
N LEU A 188 0.37 -2.32 -26.80
CA LEU A 188 1.21 -2.75 -27.92
C LEU A 188 2.35 -1.77 -28.24
N THR A 189 2.21 -0.49 -27.87
CA THR A 189 3.15 0.59 -28.24
C THR A 189 3.94 1.20 -27.09
N ALA A 190 3.57 0.96 -25.83
CA ALA A 190 4.26 1.46 -24.65
C ALA A 190 5.55 0.66 -24.35
N ARG A 191 6.43 0.52 -25.34
CA ARG A 191 7.80 0.04 -25.15
C ARG A 191 8.68 1.25 -24.84
N PHE A 192 8.91 1.54 -23.57
CA PHE A 192 10.02 2.42 -23.20
C PHE A 192 11.34 1.72 -23.53
N SER A 193 11.82 1.91 -24.76
CA SER A 193 13.17 1.54 -25.14
C SER A 193 14.11 2.61 -24.58
N PHE A 194 14.80 2.32 -23.49
CA PHE A 194 16.02 3.04 -23.08
C PHE A 194 17.12 2.75 -24.13
N ARG A 195 16.96 3.25 -25.35
CA ARG A 195 18.00 3.16 -26.37
C ARG A 195 19.07 4.18 -26.02
N LYS A 196 20.15 3.69 -25.40
CA LYS A 196 21.39 4.42 -25.10
C LYS A 196 21.69 5.44 -26.20
N VAL A 197 21.72 6.71 -25.84
CA VAL A 197 22.33 7.76 -26.66
C VAL A 197 23.81 7.45 -26.74
N ARG A 198 24.21 6.73 -27.79
CA ARG A 198 25.61 6.54 -28.15
C ARG A 198 26.12 7.90 -28.63
N LYS A 199 26.85 8.61 -27.78
CA LYS A 199 27.66 9.76 -28.20
C LYS A 199 28.55 9.30 -29.36
N ARG A 200 28.27 9.80 -30.56
CA ARG A 200 29.29 10.04 -31.58
C ARG A 200 29.67 11.49 -31.41
N VAL A 201 30.86 11.76 -30.90
CA VAL A 201 31.95 12.56 -31.48
C VAL A 201 33.18 12.22 -30.67
#